data_AF-A0A659RWW5-F1
#
_entry.id   AF-A0A659RWW5-F1
#
_cell.length_a   1.000
_cell.length_b   1.000
_cell.length_c   1.000
_cell.angle_alpha   90.00
_cell.angle_beta   90.00
_cell.angle_gamma   90.00
#
_symmetry.space_group_name_H-M   'P 1'
#
loop_
_entity.id
_entity.type
_entity.pdbx_description
1 polymer ?
#
loop_
_entity_poly.entity_id
_entity_poly.type
_entity_poly.pdbx_seq_one_letter_code
_entity_poly.pdbx_strand_id
1 'polypeptide(L)'
;MNEHNITNTSLALSMLLVVVAMLISHKEKLALEKDILWSVCRAVIQLIIVGYVLKYIFGVNHAALTLLMVLFICFNAAWNAQKRSKYIDKAFLSSFIAITVGAGLTLAVL
;
A
#
# COMPACT_ATOMS: atom_id res chain seq x y z
N MET A 1 -21.43 -6.99 14.38
CA MET A 1 -19.99 -7.00 14.08
C MET A 1 -19.58 -8.47 14.10
N ASN A 2 -19.46 -9.10 12.93
CA ASN A 2 -19.08 -10.50 12.84
C ASN A 2 -17.56 -10.56 13.04
N GLU A 3 -17.12 -11.05 14.19
CA GLU A 3 -15.73 -11.39 14.48
C GLU A 3 -15.24 -12.35 13.39
N HIS A 4 -14.38 -11.87 12.49
CA HIS A 4 -13.68 -12.75 11.55
C HIS A 4 -12.70 -13.61 12.36
N ASN A 5 -13.11 -14.84 12.66
CA ASN A 5 -12.27 -15.84 13.31
C ASN A 5 -11.02 -16.08 12.45
N ILE A 6 -9.89 -15.48 12.84
CA ILE A 6 -8.57 -15.88 12.38
C ILE A 6 -8.29 -17.25 13.00
N THR A 7 -8.82 -18.30 12.36
CA THR A 7 -8.55 -19.68 12.76
C THR A 7 -7.08 -19.99 12.53
N ASN A 8 -6.47 -20.77 13.42
CA ASN A 8 -5.08 -21.23 13.31
C ASN A 8 -4.74 -21.83 11.93
N THR A 9 -5.72 -22.41 11.24
CA THR A 9 -5.61 -22.91 9.86
C THR A 9 -5.44 -21.81 8.82
N SER A 10 -6.20 -20.70 8.92
CA SER A 10 -6.03 -19.53 8.06
C SER A 10 -4.65 -18.92 8.26
N LEU A 11 -4.20 -18.82 9.51
CA LEU A 11 -2.86 -18.34 9.83
C LEU A 11 -1.78 -19.28 9.25
N ALA A 12 -1.95 -20.59 9.40
CA ALA A 12 -1.03 -21.58 8.84
C ALA A 12 -0.98 -21.53 7.30
N LEU A 13 -2.12 -21.37 6.63
CA LEU A 13 -2.19 -21.24 5.16
C LEU A 13 -1.48 -19.96 4.68
N SER A 14 -1.70 -18.82 5.37
CA SER A 14 -1.02 -17.57 5.05
C SER A 14 0.50 -17.69 5.23
N MET A 15 0.95 -18.33 6.31
CA MET A 15 2.37 -18.59 6.56
C MET A 15 2.98 -19.51 5.51
N LEU A 16 2.24 -20.52 5.03
CA LEU A 16 2.69 -21.42 3.97
C LEU A 16 2.88 -20.69 2.64
N LEU A 17 1.99 -19.74 2.31
CA LEU A 17 2.12 -18.88 1.13
C LEU A 17 3.38 -18.02 1.17
N VAL A 18 3.74 -17.51 2.35
CA VAL A 18 4.97 -16.75 2.58
C VAL A 18 6.22 -17.61 2.40
N VAL A 19 6.20 -18.87 2.88
CA VAL A 19 7.31 -19.82 2.70
C VAL A 19 7.53 -20.16 1.22
N VAL A 20 6.44 -20.39 0.46
CA VAL A 20 6.53 -20.67 -0.99
C VAL A 20 7.15 -19.47 -1.72
N ALA A 21 6.74 -18.25 -1.40
CA ALA A 21 7.32 -17.04 -1.99
C ALA A 21 8.83 -16.90 -1.68
N MET A 22 9.26 -17.21 -0.45
CA MET A 22 10.68 -17.21 -0.07
C MET A 22 11.50 -18.26 -0.82
N LEU A 23 10.98 -19.48 -0.98
CA LEU A 23 11.66 -20.55 -1.73
C LEU A 23 11.87 -20.17 -3.20
N ILE A 24 10.87 -19.56 -3.82
CA ILE A 24 10.98 -19.06 -5.21
C ILE A 24 12.01 -17.92 -5.29
N SER A 25 11.96 -16.97 -4.35
CA SER A 25 12.92 -15.85 -4.30
C SER A 25 14.37 -16.32 -4.12
N HIS A 26 14.60 -17.39 -3.34
CA HIS A 26 15.94 -17.92 -3.08
C HIS A 26 16.47 -18.77 -4.26
N LYS A 27 15.58 -19.41 -5.02
CA LYS A 27 15.91 -20.13 -6.26
C LYS A 27 16.43 -19.18 -7.35
N GLU A 28 15.89 -17.96 -7.42
CA GLU A 28 16.20 -16.97 -8.45
C GLU A 28 17.57 -16.26 -8.27
N LYS A 29 18.29 -16.45 -7.15
CA LYS A 29 19.65 -15.90 -6.89
C LYS A 29 19.84 -14.43 -7.33
N LEU A 30 18.80 -13.63 -7.16
CA LEU A 30 18.86 -12.19 -7.31
C LEU A 30 19.70 -11.65 -6.15
N ALA A 31 20.93 -11.20 -6.40
CA ALA A 31 21.82 -10.54 -5.43
C ALA A 31 21.27 -9.15 -4.98
N LEU A 32 19.96 -9.09 -4.71
CA LEU A 32 19.14 -7.93 -4.37
C LEU A 32 18.95 -7.79 -2.85
N GLU A 33 19.61 -8.62 -2.04
CA GLU A 33 19.40 -8.65 -0.59
C GLU A 33 19.60 -7.26 0.05
N LYS A 34 20.62 -6.51 -0.41
CA LYS A 34 20.91 -5.14 0.04
C LYS A 34 19.88 -4.13 -0.48
N ASP A 35 19.44 -4.27 -1.72
CA ASP A 35 18.44 -3.37 -2.32
C ASP A 35 17.07 -3.55 -1.70
N ILE A 36 16.69 -4.80 -1.41
CA ILE A 36 15.46 -5.14 -0.69
C ILE A 36 15.55 -4.60 0.74
N LEU A 37 16.66 -4.82 1.45
CA LEU A 37 16.84 -4.33 2.81
C LEU A 37 16.73 -2.81 2.88
N TRP A 38 17.35 -2.09 1.94
CA TRP A 38 17.26 -0.63 1.86
C TRP A 38 15.85 -0.15 1.51
N SER A 39 15.20 -0.80 0.56
CA SER A 39 13.80 -0.51 0.17
C SER A 39 12.83 -0.70 1.34
N VAL A 40 12.98 -1.79 2.09
CA VAL A 40 12.17 -2.11 3.28
C VAL A 40 12.42 -1.08 4.38
N CYS A 41 13.68 -0.76 4.69
CA CYS A 41 14.02 0.23 5.71
C CYS A 41 13.36 1.59 5.39
N ARG A 42 13.50 2.07 4.15
CA ARG A 42 12.85 3.31 3.69
C ARG A 42 11.32 3.23 3.80
N ALA A 43 10.70 2.10 3.43
CA ALA A 43 9.25 1.91 3.51
C ALA A 43 8.74 1.91 4.96
N VAL A 44 9.47 1.27 5.89
CA VAL A 44 9.14 1.29 7.32
C VAL A 44 9.17 2.72 7.85
N ILE A 45 10.24 3.47 7.57
CA ILE A 45 10.35 4.88 7.98
C ILE A 45 9.20 5.71 7.39
N GLN A 46 8.89 5.53 6.11
CA GLN A 46 7.75 6.19 5.47
C GLN A 46 6.43 5.88 6.17
N LEU A 47 6.16 4.60 6.46
CA LEU A 47 4.92 4.16 7.11
C LEU A 47 4.77 4.74 8.52
N ILE A 48 5.86 4.82 9.28
CA ILE A 48 5.87 5.44 10.61
C ILE A 48 5.47 6.92 10.49
N ILE A 49 6.12 7.67 9.58
CA ILE A 49 5.85 9.10 9.39
C ILE A 49 4.38 9.31 8.97
N VAL A 50 3.92 8.58 7.96
CA VAL A 50 2.54 8.68 7.46
C VAL A 50 1.54 8.32 8.57
N GLY A 51 1.83 7.31 9.38
CA GLY A 51 1.00 6.92 10.53
C GLY A 51 0.84 8.03 11.58
N TYR A 52 1.92 8.76 11.89
CA TYR A 52 1.84 9.91 12.79
C TYR A 52 1.00 11.05 12.20
N VAL A 53 1.16 11.33 10.90
CA VAL A 53 0.36 12.35 10.19
C VAL A 53 -1.13 11.99 10.24
N LEU A 54 -1.48 10.73 9.96
CA LEU A 54 -2.85 10.22 10.04
C LEU A 54 -3.44 10.39 11.44
N LYS A 55 -2.69 10.04 12.49
CA LYS A 55 -3.14 10.22 13.88
C LYS A 55 -3.50 11.67 14.19
N TYR A 56 -2.70 12.62 13.70
CA TYR A 56 -2.95 14.04 13.88
C TYR A 56 -4.19 14.50 13.08
N ILE A 57 -4.27 14.13 11.81
CA ILE A 57 -5.38 14.52 10.92
C ILE A 57 -6.73 14.00 11.43
N PHE A 58 -6.77 12.75 11.92
CA PHE A 58 -7.99 12.19 12.52
C PHE A 58 -8.33 12.81 13.88
N GLY A 59 -7.34 13.27 14.64
CA GLY A 59 -7.58 13.98 15.90
C GLY A 59 -8.26 15.35 15.73
N VAL A 60 -8.00 16.03 14.60
CA VAL A 60 -8.60 17.35 14.29
C VAL A 60 -10.05 17.20 13.75
N ASN A 61 -10.45 16.01 13.29
CA ASN A 61 -11.78 15.70 12.77
C ASN A 61 -12.33 16.74 11.78
N HIS A 62 -11.50 17.19 10.84
CA HIS A 62 -11.91 18.08 9.76
C HIS A 62 -11.96 17.33 8.42
N ALA A 63 -13.15 17.32 7.81
CA ALA A 63 -13.40 16.66 6.53
C ALA A 63 -12.49 17.19 5.42
N ALA A 64 -12.21 18.49 5.39
CA ALA A 64 -11.31 19.10 4.40
C ALA A 64 -9.86 18.60 4.51
N LEU A 65 -9.35 18.42 5.73
CA LEU A 65 -7.99 17.89 5.96
C LEU A 65 -7.90 16.41 5.58
N THR A 66 -8.95 15.64 5.88
CA THR A 66 -9.04 14.22 5.51
C THR A 66 -9.09 14.06 3.99
N LEU A 67 -9.92 14.86 3.30
CA LEU A 67 -9.99 14.87 1.83
C LEU A 67 -8.65 15.23 1.19
N LEU A 68 -7.98 16.27 1.71
CA LEU A 68 -6.67 16.71 1.21
C LEU A 68 -5.61 15.61 1.37
N MET A 69 -5.62 14.88 2.49
CA MET A 69 -4.73 13.75 2.71
C MET A 69 -5.04 12.58 1.77
N VAL A 70 -6.32 12.24 1.57
CA VAL A 70 -6.70 11.18 0.62
C VAL A 70 -6.24 11.52 -0.79
N LEU A 71 -6.41 12.77 -1.23
CA LEU A 71 -5.89 13.25 -2.52
C LEU A 71 -4.37 13.15 -2.59
N PHE A 72 -3.66 13.51 -1.52
CA PHE A 72 -2.20 13.37 -1.46
C PHE A 72 -1.74 11.92 -1.61
N ILE A 73 -2.44 10.98 -0.94
CA ILE A 73 -2.18 9.53 -1.07
C ILE A 73 -2.46 9.06 -2.49
N CYS A 74 -3.61 9.43 -3.07
CA CYS A 74 -3.98 9.05 -4.44
C CYS A 74 -2.97 9.57 -5.47
N PHE A 75 -2.52 10.82 -5.31
CA PHE A 75 -1.48 11.41 -6.16
C PHE A 75 -0.15 10.67 -6.04
N ASN A 76 0.31 10.40 -4.82
CA ASN A 76 1.56 9.68 -4.58
C ASN A 76 1.50 8.25 -5.15
N ALA A 77 0.37 7.57 -4.98
CA ALA A 77 0.15 6.23 -5.49
C ALA A 77 0.13 6.21 -7.04
N ALA A 78 -0.56 7.16 -7.68
CA ALA A 78 -0.57 7.29 -9.14
C ALA A 78 0.82 7.62 -9.71
N TRP A 79 1.58 8.48 -9.02
CA TRP A 79 2.97 8.79 -9.37
C TRP A 79 3.87 7.56 -9.26
N ASN A 80 3.74 6.80 -8.17
CA ASN A 80 4.49 5.57 -7.96
C ASN A 80 4.14 4.50 -9.00
N ALA A 81 2.86 4.39 -9.36
CA ALA A 81 2.38 3.50 -10.42
C ALA A 81 2.96 3.89 -11.80
N GLN A 82 2.98 5.18 -12.14
CA GLN A 82 3.59 5.67 -13.37
C GLN A 82 5.08 5.32 -13.44
N LYS A 83 5.84 5.56 -12.36
CA LYS A 83 7.28 5.22 -12.32
C LYS A 83 7.56 3.73 -12.54
N ARG A 84 6.60 2.86 -12.20
CA ARG A 84 6.71 1.40 -12.38
C ARG A 84 6.23 0.93 -13.75
N SER A 85 5.51 1.77 -14.49
CA SER A 85 4.87 1.44 -15.77
C SER A 85 5.60 2.09 -16.95
N LYS A 86 6.83 1.64 -17.22
CA LYS A 86 7.72 2.20 -18.27
C LYS A 86 7.16 2.11 -19.70
N TYR A 87 6.07 1.35 -19.93
CA TYR A 87 5.54 1.02 -21.25
C TYR A 87 4.09 1.46 -21.49
N ILE A 88 3.46 2.16 -20.55
CA ILE A 88 2.07 2.63 -20.70
C ILE A 88 2.05 4.15 -20.80
N ASP A 89 1.70 4.65 -21.98
CA ASP A 89 1.42 6.07 -22.18
C ASP A 89 0.27 6.52 -21.28
N LYS A 90 0.44 7.69 -20.64
CA LYS A 90 -0.53 8.26 -19.67
C LYS A 90 -0.81 7.37 -18.45
N ALA A 91 0.12 6.49 -18.05
CA ALA A 91 -0.01 5.63 -16.87
C ALA A 91 -0.40 6.38 -15.59
N PHE A 92 0.07 7.62 -15.42
CA PHE A 92 -0.31 8.47 -14.28
C PHE A 92 -1.81 8.76 -14.25
N LEU A 93 -2.39 9.23 -15.36
CA LEU A 93 -3.80 9.62 -15.42
C LEU A 93 -4.71 8.40 -15.26
N SER A 94 -4.37 7.30 -15.92
CA SER A 94 -5.10 6.02 -15.78
C SER A 94 -5.07 5.52 -14.34
N SER A 95 -3.89 5.49 -13.71
CA SER A 95 -3.75 5.05 -12.31
C SER A 95 -4.45 6.01 -11.34
N PHE A 96 -4.38 7.31 -11.58
CA PHE A 96 -5.01 8.32 -10.73
C PHE A 96 -6.53 8.19 -10.75
N ILE A 97 -7.14 8.06 -11.94
CA ILE A 97 -8.59 7.86 -12.07
C ILE A 97 -8.99 6.54 -11.41
N ALA A 98 -8.28 5.44 -11.67
CA ALA A 98 -8.60 4.14 -11.09
C ALA A 98 -8.54 4.15 -9.55
N ILE A 99 -7.46 4.70 -8.97
CA ILE A 99 -7.28 4.77 -7.52
C ILE A 99 -8.30 5.72 -6.88
N THR A 100 -8.51 6.90 -7.48
CA THR A 100 -9.44 7.91 -6.92
C THR A 100 -10.88 7.42 -6.98
N VAL A 101 -11.29 6.78 -8.08
CA VAL A 101 -12.64 6.19 -8.20
C VAL A 101 -12.83 5.05 -7.21
N GLY A 102 -11.84 4.15 -7.06
CA GLY A 102 -11.91 3.05 -6.10
C GLY A 102 -11.97 3.54 -4.64
N ALA A 103 -11.11 4.50 -4.29
CA ALA A 103 -11.10 5.11 -2.96
C ALA A 103 -12.40 5.89 -2.69
N GLY A 104 -12.86 6.69 -3.65
CA GLY A 104 -14.11 7.45 -3.55
C GLY A 104 -15.34 6.57 -3.41
N LEU A 105 -15.42 5.47 -4.16
CA LEU A 105 -16.50 4.50 -4.03
C LEU A 105 -16.50 3.85 -2.64
N THR A 106 -15.33 3.48 -2.13
CA THR A 106 -15.21 2.90 -0.78
C THR A 106 -15.67 3.88 0.30
N LEU A 107 -15.27 5.15 0.19
CA LEU A 107 -15.70 6.21 1.11
C LEU A 107 -17.19 6.56 0.97
N ALA A 108 -17.81 6.32 -0.18
CA ALA A 108 -19.23 6.55 -0.38
C ALA A 108 -20.10 5.40 0.16
N VAL A 109 -19.57 4.17 0.18
CA VAL A 109 -20.26 2.99 0.71
C VAL A 109 -20.17 2.91 2.23
N LEU A 110 -19.06 3.38 2.81
CA LEU A 110 -18.79 3.38 4.25
C LEU A 110 -19.47 4.55 4.97
#